data_AF-Q8RL35-F1
#
_entry.id   AF-Q8RL35-F1
#
_cell.length_a   1.000
_cell.length_b   1.000
_cell.length_c   1.000
_cell.angle_alpha   90.00
_cell.angle_beta   90.00
_cell.angle_gamma   90.00
#
_symmetry.space_group_name_H-M   'P 1'
#
loop_
_entity.id
_entity.type
_entity.pdbx_description
1 polymer ?
#
loop_
_entity_poly.entity_id
_entity_poly.type
_entity_poly.pdbx_seq_one_letter_code
_entity_poly.pdbx_strand_id
1 'polypeptide(L)'
;DYETLLLESAEMAWIATEGNAFNHATDRVADVFALSDEEKAKGRPMKPEVERSRSGRVFQTAYRADIVEREFRTRDGGIVKRNVPGSFYEFITRRRTFC
;
A
#
# COMPACT_ATOMS: atom_id res chain seq x y z
N ASP A 1 22.73 4.63 0.45
CA ASP A 1 21.66 5.50 -0.07
C ASP A 1 20.30 5.03 0.42
N TYR A 2 19.81 3.87 -0.05
CA TYR A 2 18.50 3.35 0.37
C TYR A 2 18.29 3.29 1.89
N GLU A 3 19.25 2.77 2.66
CA GLU A 3 19.12 2.66 4.12
C GLU A 3 19.06 4.02 4.81
N THR A 4 19.81 5.00 4.31
CA THR A 4 19.76 6.39 4.80
C THR A 4 18.39 6.99 4.51
N LEU A 5 17.88 6.84 3.28
CA LEU A 5 16.55 7.29 2.92
C LEU A 5 15.48 6.63 3.79
N LEU A 6 15.57 5.33 4.06
CA LEU A 6 14.59 4.61 4.87
C LEU A 6 14.51 5.11 6.32
N LEU A 7 15.63 5.58 6.88
CA LEU A 7 15.67 6.17 8.22
C LEU A 7 14.97 7.53 8.30
N GLU A 8 14.91 8.26 7.17
CA GLU A 8 14.36 9.62 7.10
C GLU A 8 12.94 9.65 6.51
N SER A 9 12.66 8.85 5.48
CA SER A 9 11.37 8.73 4.79
C SER A 9 11.21 7.37 4.12
N ALA A 10 10.20 6.62 4.58
CA ALA A 10 9.80 5.36 3.96
C ALA A 10 9.33 5.57 2.50
N GLU A 11 8.69 6.70 2.20
CA GLU A 11 8.21 7.06 0.87
C GLU A 11 9.37 7.27 -0.11
N MET A 12 10.41 8.00 0.31
CA MET A 12 11.59 8.20 -0.54
C MET A 12 12.36 6.89 -0.75
N ALA A 13 12.43 6.04 0.28
CA ALA A 13 13.01 4.71 0.14
C ALA A 13 12.23 3.85 -0.86
N TRP A 14 10.88 3.92 -0.87
CA TRP A 14 10.03 3.23 -1.84
C TRP A 14 10.20 3.79 -3.26
N ILE A 15 10.26 5.11 -3.42
CA ILE A 15 10.51 5.75 -4.73
C ILE A 15 11.90 5.34 -5.26
N ALA A 16 12.90 5.22 -4.39
CA ALA A 16 14.24 4.77 -4.79
C ALA A 16 14.27 3.33 -5.35
N THR A 17 13.27 2.50 -5.04
CA THR A 17 13.17 1.13 -5.53
C THR A 17 12.16 0.95 -6.67
N GLU A 18 11.04 1.67 -6.64
CA GLU A 18 9.92 1.48 -7.58
C GLU A 18 9.77 2.63 -8.60
N GLY A 19 10.45 3.76 -8.38
CA GLY A 19 10.40 4.94 -9.24
C GLY A 19 8.98 5.50 -9.39
N ASN A 20 8.52 5.60 -10.63
CA ASN A 20 7.19 6.13 -10.99
C ASN A 20 6.13 5.04 -11.19
N ALA A 21 6.39 3.81 -10.74
CA ALA A 21 5.39 2.74 -10.78
C ALA A 21 4.15 3.11 -9.95
N PHE A 22 3.01 2.50 -10.27
CA PHE A 22 1.80 2.70 -9.47
C PHE A 22 2.03 2.16 -8.05
N ASN A 23 2.00 3.06 -7.06
CA ASN A 23 2.09 2.68 -5.66
C ASN A 23 0.90 1.83 -5.21
N HIS A 24 -0.28 2.14 -5.70
CA HIS A 24 -1.46 1.31 -5.54
C HIS A 24 -2.47 1.55 -6.67
N ALA A 25 -3.38 0.59 -6.80
CA ALA A 25 -4.60 0.75 -7.57
C ALA A 25 -5.79 0.72 -6.60
N THR A 26 -6.81 1.54 -6.86
CA THR A 26 -7.99 1.65 -6.00
C THR A 26 -9.23 1.15 -6.74
N ASP A 27 -9.88 0.14 -6.20
CA ASP A 27 -11.19 -0.35 -6.66
C ASP A 27 -12.33 0.30 -5.87
N ARG A 28 -13.42 0.65 -6.56
CA ARG A 28 -14.60 1.23 -5.94
C ARG A 28 -15.63 0.15 -5.63
N VAL A 29 -15.91 -0.02 -4.35
CA VAL A 29 -16.85 -1.03 -3.85
C VAL A 29 -18.03 -0.41 -3.11
N ALA A 30 -19.15 -1.13 -3.08
CA ALA A 30 -20.39 -0.64 -2.46
C ALA A 30 -20.27 -0.45 -0.95
N ASP A 31 -19.62 -1.39 -0.26
CA ASP A 31 -19.36 -1.33 1.18
C ASP A 31 -17.99 -1.93 1.53
N VAL A 32 -17.05 -1.04 1.86
CA VAL A 32 -15.68 -1.40 2.23
C VAL A 32 -15.58 -2.09 3.59
N PHE A 33 -16.55 -1.89 4.51
CA PHE A 33 -16.54 -2.55 5.82
C PHE A 33 -16.86 -4.03 5.67
N ALA A 34 -17.96 -4.34 4.99
CA ALA A 34 -18.35 -5.72 4.69
C ALA A 34 -17.24 -6.46 3.93
N LEU A 35 -16.67 -5.82 2.89
CA LEU A 35 -15.54 -6.38 2.15
C LEU A 35 -14.34 -6.64 3.07
N SER A 36 -13.97 -5.68 3.93
CA SER A 36 -12.83 -5.85 4.85
C SER A 36 -13.01 -7.06 5.75
N ASP A 37 -14.21 -7.26 6.31
CA ASP A 37 -14.51 -8.37 7.21
C ASP A 37 -14.50 -9.72 6.47
N GLU A 38 -15.08 -9.78 5.27
CA GLU A 38 -15.03 -10.98 4.42
C GLU A 38 -13.59 -11.36 4.03
N GLU A 39 -12.77 -10.37 3.65
CA GLU A 39 -11.39 -10.58 3.23
C GLU A 39 -10.50 -11.02 4.41
N LYS A 40 -10.72 -10.45 5.61
CA LYS A 40 -10.09 -10.92 6.85
C LYS A 40 -10.53 -12.33 7.23
N ALA A 41 -11.81 -12.67 7.08
CA ALA A 41 -12.33 -14.01 7.35
C ALA A 41 -11.73 -15.06 6.40
N LYS A 42 -11.39 -14.68 5.17
CA LYS A 42 -10.64 -15.52 4.21
C LYS A 42 -9.14 -15.65 4.56
N GLY A 43 -8.66 -14.98 5.61
CA GLY A 43 -7.25 -14.97 6.01
C GLY A 43 -6.35 -14.12 5.13
N ARG A 44 -6.91 -13.22 4.30
CA ARG A 44 -6.11 -12.34 3.43
C ARG A 44 -5.51 -11.18 4.23
N PRO A 45 -4.34 -10.65 3.82
CA PRO A 45 -3.56 -9.70 4.61
C PRO A 45 -4.12 -8.27 4.53
N MET A 46 -5.35 -8.05 5.01
CA MET A 46 -5.95 -6.73 5.08
C MET A 46 -5.27 -5.85 6.14
N LYS A 47 -5.28 -4.53 5.94
CA LYS A 47 -5.04 -3.59 7.03
C LYS A 47 -6.07 -3.78 8.14
N PRO A 48 -5.69 -3.59 9.42
CA PRO A 48 -6.59 -3.85 10.54
C PRO A 48 -7.78 -2.90 10.55
N GLU A 49 -7.57 -1.65 10.16
CA GLU A 49 -8.56 -0.58 10.26
C GLU A 49 -9.05 -0.13 8.88
N VAL A 50 -10.32 0.26 8.82
CA VAL A 50 -10.90 0.99 7.69
C VAL A 50 -10.82 2.47 8.01
N GLU A 51 -10.11 3.22 7.18
CA GLU A 51 -9.96 4.66 7.31
C GLU A 51 -11.25 5.39 6.90
N ARG A 52 -11.60 6.42 7.67
CA ARG A 52 -12.80 7.23 7.44
C ARG A 52 -12.39 8.68 7.16
N SER A 53 -12.82 9.22 6.03
CA SER A 53 -12.64 10.65 5.77
C SER A 53 -13.37 11.50 6.82
N ARG A 54 -12.83 12.68 7.12
CA ARG A 54 -13.45 13.64 8.05
C ARG A 54 -14.90 14.01 7.68
N SER A 55 -15.22 13.99 6.38
CA SER A 55 -16.58 14.28 5.90
C SER A 55 -17.57 13.12 6.05
N GLY A 56 -17.11 11.91 6.41
CA GLY A 56 -17.95 10.72 6.53
C GLY A 56 -18.50 10.18 5.19
N ARG A 57 -17.98 10.66 4.06
CA ARG A 57 -18.46 10.28 2.71
C ARG A 57 -17.55 9.28 2.00
N VAL A 58 -16.29 9.26 2.37
CA VAL A 58 -15.26 8.38 1.79
C VAL A 58 -14.72 7.48 2.89
N PHE A 59 -14.67 6.19 2.58
CA PHE A 59 -14.15 5.12 3.43
C PHE A 59 -13.19 4.29 2.59
N GLN A 60 -12.03 3.94 3.15
CA GLN A 60 -11.00 3.22 2.41
C GLN A 60 -10.27 2.20 3.30
N THR A 61 -9.79 1.13 2.67
CA THR A 61 -8.92 0.13 3.28
C THR A 61 -8.07 -0.49 2.18
N ALA A 62 -7.03 -1.24 2.54
CA ALA A 62 -6.15 -1.87 1.57
C ALA A 62 -5.64 -3.22 2.08
N TYR A 63 -5.17 -4.06 1.16
CA TYR A 63 -4.22 -5.10 1.54
C TYR A 63 -2.89 -4.49 2.00
N ARG A 64 -2.13 -5.26 2.77
CA ARG A 64 -0.72 -4.96 3.01
C ARG A 64 0.04 -5.06 1.68
N ALA A 65 1.05 -4.20 1.51
CA ALA A 65 1.89 -4.23 0.32
C ALA A 65 2.59 -5.58 0.18
N ASP A 66 2.64 -6.06 -1.05
CA ASP A 66 3.39 -7.26 -1.36
C ASP A 66 4.89 -6.98 -1.21
N ILE A 67 5.62 -7.98 -0.73
CA ILE A 67 7.07 -7.89 -0.62
C ILE A 67 7.68 -8.28 -1.97
N VAL A 68 8.52 -7.42 -2.52
CA VAL A 68 9.19 -7.62 -3.81
C VAL A 68 10.70 -7.66 -3.63
N GLU A 69 11.37 -8.49 -4.43
CA GLU A 69 12.83 -8.54 -4.46
C GLU A 69 13.36 -7.44 -5.40
N ARG A 70 14.33 -6.67 -4.92
CA ARG A 70 15.04 -5.63 -5.69
C ARG A 70 16.54 -5.77 -5.55
N GLU A 71 17.23 -5.40 -6.61
CA GLU A 71 18.69 -5.39 -6.66
C GLU A 71 19.23 -4.04 -6.20
N PHE A 72 20.22 -4.09 -5.32
CA PHE A 72 20.93 -2.94 -4.78
C PHE A 72 22.40 -3.04 -5.15
N ARG A 73 22.99 -1.92 -5.55
CA ARG A 73 24.44 -1.83 -5.75
C ARG A 73 25.12 -1.59 -4.41
N THR A 74 26.13 -2.40 -4.13
CA THR A 74 27.03 -2.24 -2.99
C THR A 74 28.12 -1.22 -3.30
N ARG A 75 28.78 -0.72 -2.25
CA ARG A 75 29.88 0.24 -2.38
C ARG A 75 31.04 -0.31 -3.23
N ASP A 76 31.26 -1.62 -3.18
CA ASP A 76 32.35 -2.30 -3.90
C ASP A 76 31.95 -2.70 -5.33
N GLY A 77 30.79 -2.24 -5.83
CA GLY A 77 30.29 -2.50 -7.18
C GLY A 77 29.54 -3.81 -7.36
N GLY A 78 29.46 -4.66 -6.32
CA GLY A 78 28.65 -5.88 -6.33
C GLY A 78 27.14 -5.61 -6.26
N ILE A 79 26.33 -6.61 -6.56
CA ILE A 79 24.86 -6.55 -6.50
C ILE A 79 24.37 -7.44 -5.35
N VAL A 80 23.47 -6.90 -4.52
CA VAL A 80 22.77 -7.66 -3.48
C VAL A 80 21.26 -7.57 -3.70
N LYS A 81 20.55 -8.64 -3.40
CA LYS A 81 19.10 -8.69 -3.47
C LYS A 81 18.50 -8.41 -2.10
N ARG A 82 17.46 -7.60 -2.04
CA ARG A 82 16.71 -7.33 -0.80
C ARG A 82 15.21 -7.34 -1.06
N ASN A 83 14.49 -7.78 -0.04
CA ASN A 83 13.05 -7.74 0.03
C ASN A 83 12.60 -6.37 0.54
N VAL A 84 11.82 -5.67 -0.27
CA VAL A 84 11.30 -4.33 0.03
C VAL A 84 9.78 -4.27 -0.19
N PRO A 85 9.06 -3.33 0.45
CA PRO A 85 7.64 -3.13 0.17
C PRO A 85 7.43 -2.70 -1.27
N GLY A 86 6.58 -3.43 -2.00
CA GLY A 86 6.13 -3.09 -3.34
C GLY A 86 4.84 -2.28 -3.33
N SER A 87 3.99 -2.51 -4.33
CA SER A 87 2.67 -1.89 -4.43
C SER A 87 1.62 -2.62 -3.61
N PHE A 88 0.45 -1.99 -3.40
CA PHE A 88 -0.70 -2.61 -2.76
C PHE A 88 -1.99 -2.36 -3.54
N TYR A 89 -3.04 -3.09 -3.18
CA TYR A 89 -4.38 -2.90 -3.76
C TYR A 89 -5.32 -2.33 -2.70
N GLU A 90 -6.02 -1.26 -3.08
CA GLU A 90 -6.88 -0.46 -2.21
C GLU A 90 -8.35 -0.61 -2.62
N PHE A 91 -9.25 -0.51 -1.64
CA PHE A 91 -10.69 -0.46 -1.84
C PHE A 91 -11.25 0.84 -1.28
N ILE A 92 -12.19 1.45 -2.00
CA ILE A 92 -12.83 2.69 -1.61
C ILE A 92 -14.35 2.64 -1.77
N THR A 93 -15.07 3.08 -0.76
CA THR A 93 -16.51 3.37 -0.84
C THR A 93 -16.72 4.87 -0.82
N ARG A 94 -17.48 5.39 -1.79
CA ARG A 94 -17.87 6.80 -1.88
C ARG A 94 -19.39 6.92 -1.83
N ARG A 95 -19.91 7.44 -0.72
CA ARG A 95 -21.35 7.71 -0.58
C ARG A 95 -21.72 8.91 -1.45
N ARG A 96 -22.73 8.75 -2.29
CA ARG A 96 -23.36 9.87 -3.01
C ARG A 96 -24.47 10.42 -2.14
N THR A 97 -24.42 11.69 -1.80
CA THR A 97 -25.61 12.43 -1.36
C THR A 97 -26.48 12.63 -2.59
N PHE A 98 -27.60 11.90 -2.69
CA PHE A 98 -28.74 12.41 -3.43
C PHE A 98 -29.54 13.22 -2.42
N CYS A 99 -29.46 14.55 -2.57
CA CYS A 99 -30.32 15.46 -1.84
C CYS A 99 -31.69 15.53 -2.53
#